data_AF-A0A099F6H6-F1
#
_entry.id   AF-A0A099F6H6-F1
#
_cell.length_a   1.000
_cell.length_b   1.000
_cell.length_c   1.000
_cell.angle_alpha   90.00
_cell.angle_beta   90.00
_cell.angle_gamma   90.00
#
_symmetry.space_group_name_H-M   'P 1'
#
loop_
_entity.id
_entity.type
_entity.pdbx_description
1 polymer ?
#
loop_
_entity_poly.entity_id
_entity_poly.type
_entity_poly.pdbx_seq_one_letter_code
_entity_poly.pdbx_strand_id
1 'polypeptide(L)'
;MSQLSLPRIRGGIAASLACLMLASPANAQEAAEGGQPPAASATDAPASAPATTETPAATEAPAATEAPAVTSTVPADPAPAADPAPAAPEAAPATPAEAATEAGTGTATAADTATEAPATVPAAPQAPAAAPEPAPAPEPVEIPGASLLPQSMQDAMQDAIAPMMQPRDPNLPHDLSPWGMFLAADWVVKAVMIGLAIASVITWTVLVVKVLELLEASRRARSGIRRLERAGNLSAAVSASGRRGDPVSRMVRAAAGEYERSAPALDEAGGAGVKERVDSHLDRIQAVAGRRMGRGTGVLATIGSTAPFVGLFGTVWGIMNSFIGISEAQTTNLAVVAPGIAEALLATAIGLVAAIPAVVIYNAFARAITGYRLQLANAAAGVNRLVSRDLDFRGAPRQAEV
;
A
#
# COMPACT_ATOMS: atom_id res chain seq x y z
N MET A 1 -19.87 49.50 0.14
CA MET A 1 -20.19 48.08 -0.07
C MET A 1 -19.21 47.54 -1.10
N SER A 2 -18.33 46.61 -0.72
CA SER A 2 -17.15 46.26 -1.53
C SER A 2 -17.32 44.92 -2.22
N GLN A 3 -17.33 44.92 -3.56
CA GLN A 3 -17.34 43.69 -4.38
C GLN A 3 -15.91 43.17 -4.57
N LEU A 4 -15.46 42.26 -3.69
CA LEU A 4 -14.16 41.60 -3.85
C LEU A 4 -14.29 40.35 -4.73
N SER A 5 -13.99 40.49 -6.02
CA SER A 5 -14.03 39.38 -6.99
C SER A 5 -12.79 38.50 -6.86
N LEU A 6 -12.90 37.36 -6.17
CA LEU A 6 -11.80 36.40 -6.06
C LEU A 6 -11.56 35.66 -7.40
N PRO A 7 -10.31 35.59 -7.90
CA PRO A 7 -9.99 34.86 -9.12
C PRO A 7 -10.09 33.34 -8.90
N ARG A 8 -10.70 32.61 -9.85
CA ARG A 8 -10.70 31.15 -9.88
C ARG A 8 -9.32 30.61 -10.27
N ILE A 9 -8.45 30.41 -9.28
CA ILE A 9 -7.17 29.72 -9.48
C ILE A 9 -7.45 28.30 -10.00
N ARG A 10 -6.96 28.00 -11.21
CA ARG A 10 -7.12 26.69 -11.86
C ARG A 10 -6.18 25.68 -11.21
N GLY A 11 -6.72 24.58 -10.69
CA GLY A 11 -5.96 23.47 -10.10
C GLY A 11 -5.12 22.63 -11.09
N GLY A 12 -4.62 23.24 -12.17
CA GLY A 12 -3.79 22.56 -13.17
C GLY A 12 -2.33 22.39 -12.74
N ILE A 13 -1.76 23.38 -12.02
CA ILE A 13 -0.31 23.42 -11.72
C ILE A 13 0.14 22.20 -10.91
N ALA A 14 -0.62 21.79 -9.89
CA ALA A 14 -0.34 20.60 -9.10
C ALA A 14 -0.48 19.29 -9.90
N ALA A 15 -1.33 19.25 -10.93
CA ALA A 15 -1.46 18.10 -11.81
C ALA A 15 -0.32 18.04 -12.85
N SER A 16 0.10 19.19 -13.38
CA SER A 16 1.23 19.28 -14.33
C SER A 16 2.53 18.78 -13.72
N LEU A 17 2.83 19.14 -12.46
CA LEU A 17 4.05 18.69 -11.78
C LEU A 17 4.07 17.16 -11.59
N ALA A 18 2.91 16.56 -11.26
CA ALA A 18 2.76 15.12 -11.11
C ALA A 18 2.82 14.34 -12.45
N CYS A 19 2.53 14.99 -13.58
CA CYS A 19 2.68 14.38 -14.90
C CYS A 19 4.11 14.45 -15.44
N LEU A 20 4.91 15.45 -15.06
CA LEU A 20 6.27 15.63 -15.59
C LEU A 20 7.25 14.55 -15.08
N MET A 21 7.05 14.04 -13.87
CA MET A 21 7.92 13.04 -13.23
C MET A 21 7.55 11.57 -13.55
N LEU A 22 6.72 11.33 -14.57
CA LEU A 22 6.27 9.98 -14.99
C LEU A 22 6.57 9.65 -16.47
N ALA A 23 7.45 10.43 -17.11
CA ALA A 23 7.81 10.27 -18.52
C ALA A 23 9.33 10.12 -18.70
N SER A 24 9.86 8.91 -18.48
CA SER A 24 11.18 8.54 -19.00
C SER A 24 11.07 8.10 -20.46
N PRO A 25 12.00 8.50 -21.35
CA PRO A 25 11.99 8.07 -22.74
C PRO A 25 12.46 6.62 -22.88
N ALA A 26 11.85 5.89 -23.82
CA ALA A 26 12.41 4.64 -24.33
C ALA A 26 13.20 4.94 -25.62
N ASN A 27 14.39 4.35 -25.72
CA ASN A 27 15.32 4.28 -26.85
C ASN A 27 15.13 5.26 -28.02
N ALA A 28 16.06 6.21 -28.14
CA ALA A 28 16.46 6.78 -29.42
C ALA A 28 17.99 6.75 -29.49
N GLN A 29 18.56 5.95 -30.38
CA GLN A 29 19.99 6.00 -30.70
C GLN A 29 20.20 5.78 -32.20
N GLU A 30 20.80 6.82 -32.81
CA GLU A 30 21.47 6.91 -34.12
C GLU A 30 20.80 6.36 -35.40
N ALA A 31 20.58 7.27 -36.36
CA ALA A 31 20.27 6.96 -37.76
C ALA A 31 20.82 8.06 -38.69
N ALA A 32 22.08 7.92 -39.10
CA ALA A 32 22.81 8.63 -40.18
C ALA A 32 24.19 7.94 -40.29
N GLU A 33 24.82 7.68 -41.44
CA GLU A 33 24.55 7.84 -42.88
C GLU A 33 24.87 6.45 -43.54
N GLY A 34 24.64 6.08 -44.81
CA GLY A 34 24.23 6.77 -46.03
C GLY A 34 25.09 6.28 -47.22
N GLY A 35 24.58 5.37 -48.07
CA GLY A 35 25.28 4.90 -49.29
C GLY A 35 25.07 3.42 -49.64
N GLN A 36 24.92 3.10 -50.94
CA GLN A 36 24.56 1.78 -51.50
C GLN A 36 24.74 1.85 -53.04
N PRO A 37 25.07 0.78 -53.81
CA PRO A 37 26.06 -0.30 -53.67
C PRO A 37 27.04 -0.22 -54.90
N PRO A 38 27.45 -1.26 -55.68
CA PRO A 38 27.67 -2.71 -55.45
C PRO A 38 29.05 -3.25 -55.95
N ALA A 39 29.31 -4.55 -55.73
CA ALA A 39 29.70 -5.58 -56.74
C ALA A 39 30.92 -6.51 -56.44
N ALA A 40 30.81 -7.73 -56.98
CA ALA A 40 31.86 -8.62 -57.52
C ALA A 40 32.83 -9.45 -56.62
N SER A 41 32.60 -10.77 -56.65
CA SER A 41 33.57 -11.86 -56.95
C SER A 41 34.81 -12.20 -56.08
N ALA A 42 34.69 -13.35 -55.38
CA ALA A 42 35.47 -14.59 -55.60
C ALA A 42 36.92 -14.80 -55.05
N THR A 43 37.28 -16.09 -54.96
CA THR A 43 38.59 -16.69 -54.54
C THR A 43 38.92 -16.55 -53.03
N ASP A 44 39.55 -17.51 -52.35
CA ASP A 44 40.12 -18.82 -52.77
C ASP A 44 39.99 -19.90 -51.66
N ALA A 45 40.39 -21.14 -51.95
CA ALA A 45 40.48 -22.31 -51.04
C ALA A 45 42.00 -22.63 -50.77
N PRO A 46 42.49 -23.82 -50.27
CA PRO A 46 41.86 -25.15 -50.20
C PRO A 46 42.11 -26.05 -48.94
N ALA A 47 41.30 -27.13 -48.86
CA ALA A 47 41.61 -28.50 -48.45
C ALA A 47 42.28 -28.87 -47.10
N SER A 48 41.56 -29.69 -46.30
CA SER A 48 41.99 -31.05 -45.91
C SER A 48 40.76 -31.89 -45.46
N ALA A 49 40.83 -33.22 -45.57
CA ALA A 49 39.72 -34.19 -45.41
C ALA A 49 40.25 -35.54 -44.85
N PRO A 50 39.49 -36.65 -44.70
CA PRO A 50 38.04 -36.93 -44.85
C PRO A 50 37.38 -37.12 -43.45
N ALA A 51 36.27 -37.82 -43.15
CA ALA A 51 35.36 -38.78 -43.84
C ALA A 51 33.96 -38.74 -43.13
N THR A 52 32.91 -39.56 -43.37
CA THR A 52 32.68 -40.80 -44.17
C THR A 52 31.29 -40.80 -44.84
N THR A 53 31.16 -41.61 -45.90
CA THR A 53 30.08 -42.58 -46.21
C THR A 53 28.98 -42.82 -45.14
N GLU A 54 27.69 -43.05 -45.42
CA GLU A 54 26.76 -42.92 -46.60
C GLU A 54 25.30 -42.88 -46.01
N THR A 55 24.19 -42.39 -46.60
CA THR A 55 23.59 -42.43 -47.98
C THR A 55 22.85 -43.76 -48.28
N PRO A 56 21.68 -43.81 -49.00
CA PRO A 56 20.74 -42.78 -49.50
C PRO A 56 19.41 -42.79 -48.64
N ALA A 57 18.13 -42.61 -49.05
CA ALA A 57 17.44 -42.42 -50.34
C ALA A 57 16.01 -41.78 -50.23
N ALA A 58 15.57 -41.16 -51.34
CA ALA A 58 14.26 -41.14 -52.04
C ALA A 58 12.88 -41.44 -51.38
N THR A 59 11.71 -40.98 -51.87
CA THR A 59 11.27 -39.90 -52.81
C THR A 59 9.70 -39.84 -52.84
N GLU A 60 9.12 -38.71 -53.26
CA GLU A 60 7.73 -38.52 -53.76
C GLU A 60 6.51 -38.46 -52.80
N ALA A 61 5.43 -37.89 -53.38
CA ALA A 61 4.09 -37.58 -52.87
C ALA A 61 3.15 -37.51 -54.13
N PRO A 62 1.91 -36.96 -54.14
CA PRO A 62 0.97 -36.57 -53.07
C PRO A 62 -0.48 -37.14 -53.31
N ALA A 63 -1.48 -36.58 -52.60
CA ALA A 63 -2.93 -36.59 -52.93
C ALA A 63 -3.71 -37.93 -52.84
N ALA A 64 -5.04 -37.98 -52.68
CA ALA A 64 -6.02 -37.05 -52.05
C ALA A 64 -7.39 -37.76 -51.83
N THR A 65 -8.26 -37.18 -50.99
CA THR A 65 -9.75 -37.27 -50.98
C THR A 65 -10.45 -38.64 -50.83
N GLU A 66 -11.28 -38.84 -49.78
CA GLU A 66 -12.73 -39.15 -49.88
C GLU A 66 -13.43 -39.38 -48.51
N ALA A 67 -14.76 -39.25 -48.50
CA ALA A 67 -15.74 -39.62 -47.43
C ALA A 67 -17.13 -39.76 -48.11
N PRO A 68 -18.12 -40.57 -47.65
CA PRO A 68 -19.06 -40.10 -46.60
C PRO A 68 -19.80 -41.25 -45.82
N ALA A 69 -21.07 -41.00 -45.40
CA ALA A 69 -22.07 -41.82 -44.69
C ALA A 69 -21.98 -41.84 -43.13
N VAL A 70 -22.97 -41.46 -42.29
CA VAL A 70 -24.43 -41.13 -42.33
C VAL A 70 -25.42 -42.26 -41.98
N THR A 71 -26.03 -42.17 -40.78
CA THR A 71 -27.41 -42.63 -40.44
C THR A 71 -27.95 -41.92 -39.17
N SER A 72 -29.27 -41.98 -38.94
CA SER A 72 -30.06 -41.30 -37.85
C SER A 72 -30.47 -42.33 -36.75
N THR A 73 -31.01 -42.05 -35.55
CA THR A 73 -32.28 -41.36 -35.16
C THR A 73 -32.38 -41.00 -33.65
N VAL A 74 -33.36 -40.16 -33.25
CA VAL A 74 -33.63 -39.54 -31.91
C VAL A 74 -35.13 -39.09 -31.85
N PRO A 75 -35.88 -38.85 -30.72
CA PRO A 75 -35.70 -39.08 -29.25
C PRO A 75 -36.86 -39.89 -28.55
N ALA A 76 -36.79 -40.10 -27.21
CA ALA A 76 -37.91 -40.02 -26.24
C ALA A 76 -37.43 -40.13 -24.74
N ASP A 77 -38.24 -39.64 -23.78
CA ASP A 77 -38.00 -39.51 -22.31
C ASP A 77 -39.27 -40.04 -21.55
N PRO A 78 -39.39 -40.21 -20.20
CA PRO A 78 -38.49 -39.85 -19.09
C PRO A 78 -38.28 -40.90 -17.94
N ALA A 79 -37.38 -40.55 -16.99
CA ALA A 79 -37.31 -40.76 -15.52
C ALA A 79 -38.07 -41.92 -14.79
N PRO A 80 -37.60 -42.43 -13.62
CA PRO A 80 -36.62 -41.84 -12.68
C PRO A 80 -35.44 -42.74 -12.26
N ALA A 81 -34.52 -42.21 -11.44
CA ALA A 81 -33.40 -42.93 -10.83
C ALA A 81 -33.36 -42.71 -9.30
N ALA A 82 -32.72 -43.63 -8.57
CA ALA A 82 -32.54 -43.63 -7.12
C ALA A 82 -31.06 -43.76 -6.72
N ASP A 83 -30.74 -43.48 -5.45
CA ASP A 83 -29.37 -43.34 -4.92
C ASP A 83 -28.49 -44.60 -4.99
N PRO A 84 -27.16 -44.39 -5.05
CA PRO A 84 -26.22 -45.14 -4.23
C PRO A 84 -25.38 -44.22 -3.31
N ALA A 85 -24.98 -44.74 -2.14
CA ALA A 85 -24.30 -43.99 -1.09
C ALA A 85 -22.80 -43.67 -1.38
N PRO A 86 -22.25 -42.57 -0.82
CA PRO A 86 -20.82 -42.22 -0.95
C PRO A 86 -19.93 -42.93 0.09
N ALA A 87 -18.64 -43.03 -0.23
CA ALA A 87 -17.60 -43.55 0.67
C ALA A 87 -17.14 -42.50 1.71
N ALA A 88 -16.55 -42.97 2.82
CA ALA A 88 -16.15 -42.14 3.96
C ALA A 88 -14.77 -41.45 3.79
N PRO A 89 -14.59 -40.21 4.29
CA PRO A 89 -13.29 -39.56 4.46
C PRO A 89 -12.70 -39.74 5.88
N GLU A 90 -11.42 -39.41 6.04
CA GLU A 90 -10.64 -39.67 7.26
C GLU A 90 -10.49 -38.46 8.20
N ALA A 91 -10.55 -38.75 9.51
CA ALA A 91 -10.18 -37.97 10.71
C ALA A 91 -9.98 -36.43 10.67
N ALA A 92 -10.68 -35.74 11.57
CA ALA A 92 -10.26 -34.47 12.17
C ALA A 92 -10.56 -34.49 13.70
N PRO A 93 -9.67 -33.95 14.57
CA PRO A 93 -9.93 -33.87 16.01
C PRO A 93 -10.81 -32.66 16.36
N ALA A 94 -11.74 -32.86 17.31
CA ALA A 94 -12.75 -31.86 17.66
C ALA A 94 -12.37 -30.98 18.87
N THR A 95 -12.95 -29.78 18.91
CA THR A 95 -13.16 -29.00 20.15
C THR A 95 -14.63 -29.13 20.55
N PRO A 96 -14.93 -29.19 21.86
CA PRO A 96 -16.21 -28.68 22.34
C PRO A 96 -16.06 -27.72 23.53
N ALA A 97 -17.02 -26.82 23.69
CA ALA A 97 -17.18 -25.98 24.87
C ALA A 97 -18.67 -25.70 25.11
N GLU A 98 -19.18 -26.10 26.28
CA GLU A 98 -20.38 -25.65 27.01
C GLU A 98 -20.44 -26.57 28.27
N ALA A 99 -20.60 -26.16 29.54
CA ALA A 99 -21.28 -25.06 30.22
C ALA A 99 -22.72 -25.38 30.69
N ALA A 100 -22.85 -26.00 31.88
CA ALA A 100 -24.06 -25.90 32.73
C ALA A 100 -23.79 -26.26 34.21
N THR A 101 -24.15 -25.31 35.08
CA THR A 101 -24.71 -25.39 36.44
C THR A 101 -24.87 -26.77 37.14
N GLU A 102 -24.34 -26.90 38.36
CA GLU A 102 -25.15 -26.93 39.62
C GLU A 102 -24.28 -26.87 40.89
N ALA A 103 -24.90 -26.62 42.05
CA ALA A 103 -24.22 -26.38 43.33
C ALA A 103 -24.49 -27.50 44.34
N GLY A 104 -23.43 -27.95 45.05
CA GLY A 104 -23.52 -29.00 46.07
C GLY A 104 -22.68 -28.65 47.32
N THR A 105 -23.27 -28.80 48.50
CA THR A 105 -22.65 -28.48 49.80
C THR A 105 -21.76 -29.61 50.33
N GLY A 106 -20.59 -29.27 50.88
CA GLY A 106 -19.72 -30.18 51.64
C GLY A 106 -18.76 -29.39 52.56
N THR A 107 -18.40 -29.93 53.73
CA THR A 107 -17.87 -29.14 54.86
C THR A 107 -16.54 -29.66 55.42
N ALA A 108 -15.62 -28.74 55.73
CA ALA A 108 -14.38 -28.91 56.53
C ALA A 108 -13.27 -29.82 55.92
N THR A 109 -11.95 -29.63 56.13
CA THR A 109 -11.21 -29.24 57.36
C THR A 109 -9.75 -28.78 57.05
N ALA A 110 -9.26 -27.76 57.78
CA ALA A 110 -7.85 -27.41 58.13
C ALA A 110 -6.69 -27.24 57.11
N ALA A 111 -5.92 -26.15 57.34
CA ALA A 111 -4.49 -25.90 57.03
C ALA A 111 -4.02 -25.88 55.54
N ASP A 112 -2.96 -25.18 55.15
CA ASP A 112 -1.91 -24.45 55.89
C ASP A 112 -1.49 -23.12 55.17
N THR A 113 -0.50 -22.39 55.70
CA THR A 113 -0.04 -21.04 55.29
C THR A 113 0.23 -20.79 53.81
N ALA A 114 -0.18 -19.60 53.34
CA ALA A 114 0.50 -18.81 52.31
C ALA A 114 0.36 -17.31 52.62
N THR A 115 1.41 -16.52 52.35
CA THR A 115 1.42 -15.07 52.58
C THR A 115 1.16 -14.31 51.29
N GLU A 116 0.22 -13.37 51.29
CA GLU A 116 0.03 -12.40 50.22
C GLU A 116 -0.07 -10.98 50.81
N ALA A 117 0.56 -10.02 50.14
CA ALA A 117 0.46 -8.59 50.43
C ALA A 117 -0.11 -7.88 49.21
N PRO A 118 -0.91 -6.82 49.39
CA PRO A 118 -0.60 -5.60 48.63
C PRO A 118 -0.96 -4.26 49.31
N ALA A 119 -0.46 -3.20 48.67
CA ALA A 119 -1.05 -1.86 48.55
C ALA A 119 -1.09 -0.90 49.76
N THR A 120 -0.31 0.19 49.62
CA THR A 120 -0.37 1.44 50.39
C THR A 120 -1.15 2.54 49.66
N VAL A 121 -1.93 3.37 50.36
CA VAL A 121 -2.23 4.78 50.00
C VAL A 121 -2.54 5.60 51.30
N PRO A 122 -2.67 6.95 51.29
CA PRO A 122 -1.58 7.88 51.60
C PRO A 122 -1.80 8.73 52.88
N ALA A 123 -0.76 9.47 53.31
CA ALA A 123 -0.93 10.71 54.08
C ALA A 123 0.24 11.70 53.89
N ALA A 124 -0.11 12.93 53.52
CA ALA A 124 0.66 14.18 53.67
C ALA A 124 -0.39 15.27 53.96
N PRO A 125 -0.13 16.32 54.78
CA PRO A 125 0.93 17.30 54.49
C PRO A 125 1.61 17.96 55.71
N GLN A 126 2.65 18.79 55.47
CA GLN A 126 2.87 20.17 55.97
C GLN A 126 4.36 20.54 56.14
N ALA A 127 4.65 21.85 56.01
CA ALA A 127 5.95 22.53 56.14
C ALA A 127 5.68 24.06 56.12
N PRO A 128 6.65 24.97 56.41
CA PRO A 128 7.85 24.87 57.26
C PRO A 128 7.97 26.04 58.29
N ALA A 129 8.90 25.97 59.24
CA ALA A 129 9.36 27.15 60.01
C ALA A 129 10.81 27.03 60.53
N ALA A 130 11.52 28.16 60.51
CA ALA A 130 12.88 28.52 60.98
C ALA A 130 13.57 27.60 62.05
N ALA A 131 14.81 27.11 61.83
CA ALA A 131 16.14 27.77 61.97
C ALA A 131 16.78 27.54 63.37
N PRO A 132 18.12 27.46 63.56
CA PRO A 132 19.16 28.38 63.03
C PRO A 132 20.37 27.70 62.32
N GLU A 133 21.45 28.46 62.15
CA GLU A 133 22.69 28.12 61.42
C GLU A 133 23.52 26.98 62.04
N PRO A 134 24.30 26.23 61.23
CA PRO A 134 25.34 25.35 61.72
C PRO A 134 26.59 26.14 62.16
N ALA A 135 27.17 25.76 63.29
CA ALA A 135 28.48 26.22 63.73
C ALA A 135 29.60 25.80 62.74
N PRO A 136 30.74 26.53 62.67
CA PRO A 136 31.83 26.19 61.75
C PRO A 136 32.35 24.77 62.01
N ALA A 137 32.64 24.05 60.92
CA ALA A 137 33.28 22.74 60.99
C ALA A 137 34.70 22.86 61.58
N PRO A 138 35.16 21.89 62.39
CA PRO A 138 36.53 21.85 62.84
C PRO A 138 37.49 21.65 61.65
N GLU A 139 38.68 22.24 61.73
CA GLU A 139 39.70 22.08 60.70
C GLU A 139 40.15 20.61 60.58
N PRO A 140 40.56 20.13 59.38
CA PRO A 140 41.03 18.77 59.22
C PRO A 140 42.32 18.54 60.02
N VAL A 141 42.26 17.69 61.04
CA VAL A 141 43.46 17.19 61.71
C VAL A 141 44.19 16.28 60.72
N GLU A 142 45.35 16.71 60.23
CA GLU A 142 46.22 15.86 59.43
C GLU A 142 46.61 14.61 60.23
N ILE A 143 46.38 13.42 59.65
CA ILE A 143 46.80 12.13 60.21
C ILE A 143 48.02 11.65 59.41
N PRO A 144 49.25 11.76 59.94
CA PRO A 144 50.43 11.26 59.25
C PRO A 144 50.38 9.72 59.16
N GLY A 145 50.35 9.18 57.94
CA GLY A 145 50.36 7.73 57.70
C GLY A 145 49.12 7.11 57.05
N ALA A 146 48.18 7.91 56.53
CA ALA A 146 46.99 7.42 55.80
C ALA A 146 47.29 6.86 54.38
N SER A 147 48.34 6.04 54.24
CA SER A 147 48.80 5.45 52.98
C SER A 147 49.05 3.95 53.13
N LEU A 148 47.98 3.16 53.19
CA LEU A 148 48.01 1.71 53.47
C LEU A 148 48.58 0.81 52.35
N LEU A 149 49.16 1.40 51.30
CA LEU A 149 49.83 0.70 50.20
C LEU A 149 51.28 1.20 50.08
N PRO A 150 52.23 0.40 49.55
CA PRO A 150 53.57 0.88 49.23
C PRO A 150 53.55 1.99 48.16
N GLN A 151 54.51 2.93 48.19
CA GLN A 151 54.59 3.99 47.18
C GLN A 151 54.69 3.46 45.75
N SER A 152 55.50 2.41 45.51
CA SER A 152 55.56 1.75 44.19
C SER A 152 54.22 1.16 43.72
N MET A 153 53.29 0.85 44.64
CA MET A 153 51.94 0.38 44.32
C MET A 153 50.98 1.56 44.12
N GLN A 154 51.19 2.69 44.80
CA GLN A 154 50.50 3.95 44.53
C GLN A 154 50.91 4.49 43.16
N ASP A 155 52.19 4.56 42.84
CA ASP A 155 52.71 5.00 41.53
C ASP A 155 52.21 4.09 40.40
N ALA A 156 52.31 2.76 40.54
CA ALA A 156 51.80 1.82 39.55
C ALA A 156 50.26 1.91 39.38
N MET A 157 49.51 2.19 40.44
CA MET A 157 48.08 2.44 40.37
C MET A 157 47.77 3.81 39.74
N GLN A 158 48.60 4.83 40.00
CA GLN A 158 48.48 6.17 39.44
C GLN A 158 48.76 6.15 37.94
N ASP A 159 49.79 5.44 37.46
CA ASP A 159 50.07 5.22 36.04
C ASP A 159 48.99 4.38 35.36
N ALA A 160 48.41 3.39 36.04
CA ALA A 160 47.29 2.61 35.52
C ALA A 160 45.99 3.44 35.42
N ILE A 161 45.80 4.43 36.29
CA ILE A 161 44.61 5.30 36.33
C ILE A 161 44.80 6.57 35.49
N ALA A 162 46.03 7.05 35.27
CA ALA A 162 46.35 8.21 34.46
C ALA A 162 45.68 8.23 33.06
N PRO A 163 45.69 7.15 32.25
CA PRO A 163 44.97 7.13 30.97
C PRO A 163 43.44 7.15 31.14
N MET A 164 42.90 6.71 32.28
CA MET A 164 41.46 6.79 32.60
C MET A 164 41.05 8.14 33.21
N MET A 165 42.00 8.92 33.73
CA MET A 165 41.81 10.27 34.26
C MET A 165 42.18 11.38 33.27
N GLN A 166 42.54 11.06 32.01
CA GLN A 166 42.70 12.07 30.98
C GLN A 166 41.40 12.88 30.82
N PRO A 167 41.46 14.23 30.78
CA PRO A 167 40.27 15.03 30.50
C PRO A 167 39.64 14.59 29.18
N ARG A 168 38.31 14.35 29.18
CA ARG A 168 37.55 14.21 27.93
C ARG A 168 37.84 15.46 27.09
N ASP A 169 38.36 15.27 25.88
CA ASP A 169 38.76 16.39 25.03
C ASP A 169 37.56 17.33 24.80
N PRO A 170 37.62 18.58 25.26
CA PRO A 170 36.51 19.52 25.10
C PRO A 170 36.30 19.95 23.64
N ASN A 171 37.24 19.65 22.74
CA ASN A 171 37.11 19.90 21.29
C ASN A 171 36.50 18.70 20.54
N LEU A 172 35.45 18.11 21.12
CA LEU A 172 34.51 17.26 20.40
C LEU A 172 33.28 18.11 19.98
N PRO A 173 33.29 18.80 18.82
CA PRO A 173 32.11 19.47 18.25
C PRO A 173 31.16 18.41 17.67
N HIS A 174 30.66 17.54 18.53
CA HIS A 174 29.66 16.52 18.19
C HIS A 174 28.28 17.13 18.38
N ASP A 175 27.87 17.96 17.42
CA ASP A 175 26.49 18.38 17.24
C ASP A 175 25.64 17.15 16.85
N LEU A 176 25.28 16.34 17.86
CA LEU A 176 24.34 15.21 17.77
C LEU A 176 22.88 15.66 17.47
N SER A 177 22.73 16.86 16.91
CA SER A 177 21.52 17.27 16.22
C SER A 177 21.34 16.43 14.95
N PRO A 178 20.10 16.13 14.52
CA PRO A 178 19.86 15.44 13.26
C PRO A 178 20.45 16.16 12.03
N TRP A 179 20.72 17.46 12.14
CA TRP A 179 21.35 18.27 11.10
C TRP A 179 22.87 18.05 11.03
N GLY A 180 23.57 18.05 12.17
CA GLY A 180 24.99 17.75 12.24
C GLY A 180 25.29 16.32 11.75
N MET A 181 24.50 15.36 12.21
CA MET A 181 24.54 13.97 11.74
C MET A 181 24.29 13.87 10.23
N PHE A 182 23.29 14.58 9.69
CA PHE A 182 23.06 14.60 8.24
C PHE A 182 24.22 15.20 7.45
N LEU A 183 24.94 16.19 8.00
CA LEU A 183 26.10 16.79 7.35
C LEU A 183 27.36 15.91 7.41
N ALA A 184 27.57 15.15 8.48
CA ALA A 184 28.69 14.23 8.64
C ALA A 184 28.53 12.93 7.82
N ALA A 185 27.30 12.43 7.66
CA ALA A 185 27.01 11.14 7.02
C ALA A 185 27.62 10.90 5.62
N ASP A 186 27.88 9.63 5.29
CA ASP A 186 28.33 9.22 3.96
C ASP A 186 27.33 9.58 2.84
N TRP A 187 27.83 9.73 1.61
CA TRP A 187 27.03 10.17 0.45
C TRP A 187 25.87 9.20 0.13
N VAL A 188 26.03 7.89 0.36
CA VAL A 188 24.95 6.91 0.15
C VAL A 188 23.87 7.08 1.22
N VAL A 189 24.26 7.27 2.47
CA VAL A 189 23.30 7.47 3.59
C VAL A 189 22.57 8.81 3.42
N LYS A 190 23.26 9.87 2.97
CA LYS A 190 22.64 11.13 2.54
C LYS A 190 21.61 10.91 1.42
N ALA A 191 21.95 10.15 0.37
CA ALA A 191 21.01 9.84 -0.71
C ALA A 191 19.78 9.05 -0.23
N VAL A 192 19.97 8.07 0.67
CA VAL A 192 18.88 7.33 1.33
C VAL A 192 17.97 8.27 2.13
N MET A 193 18.52 9.14 2.97
CA MET A 193 17.75 10.09 3.79
C MET A 193 16.97 11.09 2.91
N ILE A 194 17.59 11.63 1.85
CA ILE A 194 16.92 12.53 0.88
C ILE A 194 15.79 11.80 0.14
N GLY A 195 16.02 10.58 -0.33
CA GLY A 195 15.01 9.78 -1.04
C GLY A 195 13.79 9.47 -0.17
N LEU A 196 14.01 9.13 1.10
CA LEU A 196 12.94 8.91 2.09
C LEU A 196 12.18 10.21 2.43
N ALA A 197 12.87 11.34 2.54
CA ALA A 197 12.22 12.65 2.72
C ALA A 197 11.31 13.01 1.53
N ILE A 198 11.77 12.79 0.30
CA ILE A 198 10.97 12.97 -0.93
C ILE A 198 9.75 12.03 -0.93
N ALA A 199 9.91 10.76 -0.55
CA ALA A 199 8.82 9.80 -0.43
C ALA A 199 7.75 10.23 0.61
N SER A 200 8.17 10.84 1.71
CA SER A 200 7.27 11.46 2.70
C SER A 200 6.48 12.63 2.08
N VAL A 201 7.15 13.56 1.38
CA VAL A 201 6.49 14.69 0.71
C VAL A 201 5.49 14.23 -0.36
N ILE A 202 5.82 13.17 -1.13
CA ILE A 202 4.90 12.54 -2.08
C ILE A 202 3.66 11.98 -1.36
N THR A 203 3.86 11.28 -0.23
CA THR A 203 2.79 10.70 0.58
C THR A 203 1.79 11.77 1.07
N TRP A 204 2.29 12.87 1.64
CA TRP A 204 1.45 14.00 2.07
C TRP A 204 0.76 14.73 0.91
N THR A 205 1.44 14.87 -0.24
CA THR A 205 0.86 15.48 -1.45
C THR A 205 -0.30 14.65 -1.98
N VAL A 206 -0.13 13.33 -2.10
CA VAL A 206 -1.19 12.42 -2.57
C VAL A 206 -2.35 12.36 -1.57
N LEU A 207 -2.11 12.41 -0.26
CA LEU A 207 -3.16 12.52 0.75
C LEU A 207 -4.11 13.69 0.46
N VAL A 208 -3.57 14.91 0.34
CA VAL A 208 -4.39 16.11 0.12
C VAL A 208 -5.17 16.02 -1.21
N VAL A 209 -4.50 15.64 -2.29
CA VAL A 209 -5.13 15.52 -3.62
C VAL A 209 -6.24 14.45 -3.62
N LYS A 210 -6.02 13.29 -3.00
CA LYS A 210 -6.98 12.18 -3.00
C LYS A 210 -8.13 12.38 -2.02
N VAL A 211 -7.93 13.04 -0.89
CA VAL A 211 -9.02 13.48 -0.01
C VAL A 211 -9.97 14.39 -0.80
N LEU A 212 -9.46 15.39 -1.52
CA LEU A 212 -10.28 16.30 -2.30
C LEU A 212 -11.00 15.60 -3.48
N GLU A 213 -10.30 14.78 -4.27
CA GLU A 213 -10.91 14.03 -5.39
C GLU A 213 -12.03 13.10 -4.90
N LEU A 214 -11.79 12.33 -3.84
CA LEU A 214 -12.72 11.33 -3.33
C LEU A 214 -13.92 11.95 -2.61
N LEU A 215 -13.72 13.05 -1.87
CA LEU A 215 -14.81 13.82 -1.27
C LEU A 215 -15.70 14.44 -2.34
N GLU A 216 -15.13 15.05 -3.38
CA GLU A 216 -15.94 15.60 -4.46
C GLU A 216 -16.68 14.50 -5.23
N ALA A 217 -16.00 13.42 -5.62
CA ALA A 217 -16.63 12.31 -6.35
C ALA A 217 -17.77 11.68 -5.54
N SER A 218 -17.58 11.47 -4.24
CA SER A 218 -18.64 10.96 -3.35
C SER A 218 -19.80 11.94 -3.19
N ARG A 219 -19.53 13.25 -3.05
CA ARG A 219 -20.58 14.30 -3.02
C ARG A 219 -21.39 14.32 -4.32
N ARG A 220 -20.71 14.24 -5.48
CA ARG A 220 -21.34 14.16 -6.81
C ARG A 220 -22.16 12.89 -6.99
N ALA A 221 -21.65 11.72 -6.59
CA ALA A 221 -22.37 10.44 -6.65
C ALA A 221 -23.63 10.44 -5.76
N ARG A 222 -23.52 10.85 -4.49
CA ARG A 222 -24.67 11.01 -3.58
C ARG A 222 -25.71 12.01 -4.08
N SER A 223 -25.27 13.08 -4.76
CA SER A 223 -26.16 14.03 -5.43
C SER A 223 -26.86 13.39 -6.64
N GLY A 224 -26.17 12.52 -7.40
CA GLY A 224 -26.74 11.74 -8.50
C GLY A 224 -27.82 10.76 -8.04
N ILE A 225 -27.51 9.97 -7.01
CA ILE A 225 -28.42 9.02 -6.37
C ILE A 225 -29.71 9.75 -5.92
N ARG A 226 -29.61 10.88 -5.22
CA ARG A 226 -30.77 11.69 -4.81
C ARG A 226 -31.55 12.37 -5.95
N ARG A 227 -31.04 12.38 -7.19
CA ARG A 227 -31.84 12.77 -8.37
C ARG A 227 -32.58 11.56 -8.94
N LEU A 228 -31.89 10.42 -9.00
CA LEU A 228 -32.42 9.14 -9.46
C LEU A 228 -33.57 8.64 -8.58
N GLU A 229 -33.43 8.71 -7.26
CA GLU A 229 -34.45 8.33 -6.27
C GLU A 229 -35.74 9.18 -6.36
N ARG A 230 -35.65 10.40 -6.92
CA ARG A 230 -36.80 11.29 -7.14
C ARG A 230 -37.41 11.17 -8.55
N ALA A 231 -36.81 10.38 -9.43
CA ALA A 231 -37.33 10.19 -10.79
C ALA A 231 -38.38 9.07 -10.82
N GLY A 232 -39.58 9.39 -11.31
CA GLY A 232 -40.64 8.39 -11.50
C GLY A 232 -40.31 7.37 -12.61
N ASN A 233 -39.58 7.81 -13.64
CA ASN A 233 -39.22 7.01 -14.82
C ASN A 233 -37.84 7.43 -15.35
N LEU A 234 -37.33 6.70 -16.33
CA LEU A 234 -36.00 6.89 -16.93
C LEU A 234 -35.87 8.25 -17.63
N SER A 235 -36.92 8.71 -18.31
CA SER A 235 -36.97 10.03 -18.98
C SER A 235 -36.83 11.20 -17.99
N ALA A 236 -37.52 11.12 -16.84
CA ALA A 236 -37.36 12.07 -15.75
C ALA A 236 -35.94 12.02 -15.16
N ALA A 237 -35.32 10.84 -15.06
CA ALA A 237 -33.94 10.70 -14.59
C ALA A 237 -32.92 11.32 -15.56
N VAL A 238 -33.10 11.16 -16.88
CA VAL A 238 -32.28 11.81 -17.93
C VAL A 238 -32.40 13.32 -17.81
N SER A 239 -33.64 13.83 -17.73
CA SER A 239 -33.95 15.25 -17.61
C SER A 239 -33.33 15.87 -16.34
N ALA A 240 -33.49 15.21 -15.19
CA ALA A 240 -32.88 15.64 -13.93
C ALA A 240 -31.34 15.59 -13.95
N SER A 241 -30.76 14.67 -14.71
CA SER A 241 -29.30 14.54 -14.89
C SER A 241 -28.71 15.64 -15.77
N GLY A 242 -29.39 16.00 -16.86
CA GLY A 242 -29.00 17.06 -17.79
C GLY A 242 -27.60 16.85 -18.36
N ARG A 243 -26.83 17.93 -18.57
CA ARG A 243 -25.47 17.90 -19.16
C ARG A 243 -24.34 17.51 -18.17
N ARG A 244 -24.66 16.94 -16.99
CA ARG A 244 -23.65 16.63 -15.95
C ARG A 244 -22.75 15.44 -16.33
N GLY A 245 -21.45 15.55 -16.08
CA GLY A 245 -20.44 14.53 -16.40
C GLY A 245 -20.20 13.46 -15.32
N ASP A 246 -20.95 13.48 -14.22
CA ASP A 246 -20.77 12.50 -13.12
C ASP A 246 -21.15 11.05 -13.54
N PRO A 247 -20.65 10.01 -12.84
CA PRO A 247 -20.91 8.62 -13.22
C PRO A 247 -22.39 8.24 -13.24
N VAL A 248 -23.21 8.73 -12.30
CA VAL A 248 -24.64 8.41 -12.23
C VAL A 248 -25.38 9.04 -13.41
N SER A 249 -25.06 10.29 -13.75
CA SER A 249 -25.57 10.93 -14.97
C SER A 249 -25.13 10.22 -16.26
N ARG A 250 -23.98 9.52 -16.26
CA ARG A 250 -23.57 8.66 -17.40
C ARG A 250 -24.33 7.33 -17.42
N MET A 251 -24.54 6.69 -16.27
CA MET A 251 -25.33 5.47 -16.12
C MET A 251 -26.75 5.66 -16.67
N VAL A 252 -27.44 6.71 -16.22
CA VAL A 252 -28.81 7.05 -16.66
C VAL A 252 -28.91 7.24 -18.17
N ARG A 253 -27.96 7.96 -18.79
CA ARG A 253 -27.95 8.20 -20.25
C ARG A 253 -27.54 6.97 -21.06
N ALA A 254 -26.69 6.09 -20.51
CA ALA A 254 -26.36 4.82 -21.16
C ALA A 254 -27.59 3.89 -21.18
N ALA A 255 -28.32 3.80 -20.06
CA ALA A 255 -29.56 3.04 -19.98
C ALA A 255 -30.67 3.60 -20.90
N ALA A 256 -30.85 4.93 -20.93
CA ALA A 256 -31.81 5.56 -21.83
C ALA A 256 -31.48 5.32 -23.30
N GLY A 257 -30.23 5.51 -23.72
CA GLY A 257 -29.81 5.25 -25.10
C GLY A 257 -29.91 3.77 -25.50
N GLU A 258 -29.78 2.83 -24.55
CA GLU A 258 -29.99 1.40 -24.81
C GLU A 258 -31.48 1.02 -24.90
N TYR A 259 -32.32 1.63 -24.06
CA TYR A 259 -33.78 1.52 -24.15
C TYR A 259 -34.31 2.09 -25.47
N GLU A 260 -33.83 3.27 -25.89
CA GLU A 260 -34.17 3.91 -27.17
C GLU A 260 -33.73 3.06 -28.37
N ARG A 261 -32.49 2.53 -28.37
CA ARG A 261 -32.04 1.61 -29.43
C ARG A 261 -32.82 0.30 -29.49
N SER A 262 -33.26 -0.19 -28.33
CA SER A 262 -34.04 -1.43 -28.23
C SER A 262 -35.54 -1.21 -28.51
N ALA A 263 -36.00 0.03 -28.61
CA ALA A 263 -37.41 0.38 -28.74
C ALA A 263 -38.17 -0.27 -29.93
N PRO A 264 -37.55 -0.56 -31.10
CA PRO A 264 -38.25 -1.25 -32.19
C PRO A 264 -38.43 -2.75 -31.95
N ALA A 265 -37.44 -3.42 -31.35
CA ALA A 265 -37.46 -4.87 -31.13
C ALA A 265 -38.15 -5.28 -29.81
N LEU A 266 -38.49 -4.31 -28.96
CA LEU A 266 -39.01 -4.54 -27.61
C LEU A 266 -40.37 -5.25 -27.58
N ASP A 267 -41.19 -5.02 -28.61
CA ASP A 267 -42.55 -5.57 -28.69
C ASP A 267 -42.57 -6.99 -29.30
N GLU A 268 -41.45 -7.44 -29.88
CA GLU A 268 -41.26 -8.79 -30.44
C GLU A 268 -40.40 -9.69 -29.51
N ALA A 269 -39.27 -9.17 -29.03
CA ALA A 269 -38.27 -9.92 -28.25
C ALA A 269 -38.36 -9.71 -26.73
N GLY A 270 -39.22 -8.78 -26.28
CA GLY A 270 -39.45 -8.49 -24.87
C GLY A 270 -38.29 -7.79 -24.14
N GLY A 271 -38.53 -7.46 -22.87
CA GLY A 271 -37.62 -6.62 -22.08
C GLY A 271 -36.34 -7.27 -21.56
N ALA A 272 -36.21 -8.60 -21.61
CA ALA A 272 -35.14 -9.33 -20.91
C ALA A 272 -33.73 -8.94 -21.38
N GLY A 273 -33.46 -9.04 -22.69
CA GLY A 273 -32.16 -8.68 -23.26
C GLY A 273 -31.81 -7.19 -23.16
N VAL A 274 -32.82 -6.32 -22.94
CA VAL A 274 -32.57 -4.89 -22.65
C VAL A 274 -32.02 -4.71 -21.24
N LYS A 275 -32.58 -5.42 -20.25
CA LYS A 275 -32.09 -5.40 -18.86
C LYS A 275 -30.61 -5.85 -18.81
N GLU A 276 -30.27 -6.97 -19.45
CA GLU A 276 -28.89 -7.49 -19.56
C GLU A 276 -27.90 -6.51 -20.22
N ARG A 277 -28.26 -5.90 -21.37
CA ARG A 277 -27.40 -4.92 -22.04
C ARG A 277 -27.22 -3.64 -21.24
N VAL A 278 -28.24 -3.22 -20.48
CA VAL A 278 -28.14 -2.12 -19.53
C VAL A 278 -27.19 -2.48 -18.39
N ASP A 279 -27.32 -3.65 -17.76
CA ASP A 279 -26.42 -4.13 -16.70
C ASP A 279 -24.95 -4.09 -17.15
N SER A 280 -24.65 -4.65 -18.32
CA SER A 280 -23.31 -4.64 -18.93
C SER A 280 -22.75 -3.21 -19.13
N HIS A 281 -23.58 -2.27 -19.59
CA HIS A 281 -23.20 -0.85 -19.70
C HIS A 281 -22.97 -0.19 -18.33
N LEU A 282 -23.81 -0.49 -17.33
CA LEU A 282 -23.68 0.05 -15.98
C LEU A 282 -22.40 -0.42 -15.30
N ASP A 283 -22.11 -1.73 -15.35
CA ASP A 283 -20.90 -2.32 -14.76
C ASP A 283 -19.63 -1.83 -15.41
N ARG A 284 -19.62 -1.63 -16.73
CA ARG A 284 -18.51 -0.96 -17.43
C ARG A 284 -18.29 0.46 -16.89
N ILE A 285 -19.34 1.22 -16.59
CA ILE A 285 -19.24 2.57 -16.01
C ILE A 285 -18.77 2.50 -14.54
N GLN A 286 -19.26 1.54 -13.75
CA GLN A 286 -18.81 1.29 -12.38
C GLN A 286 -17.30 0.98 -12.34
N ALA A 287 -16.85 -0.01 -13.13
CA ALA A 287 -15.48 -0.48 -13.17
C ALA A 287 -14.51 0.62 -13.61
N VAL A 288 -14.84 1.40 -14.65
CA VAL A 288 -14.02 2.53 -15.10
C VAL A 288 -13.92 3.63 -14.03
N ALA A 289 -15.02 3.97 -13.36
CA ALA A 289 -15.01 4.98 -12.30
C ALA A 289 -14.26 4.51 -11.04
N GLY A 290 -14.45 3.25 -10.64
CA GLY A 290 -13.78 2.61 -9.50
C GLY A 290 -12.30 2.33 -9.73
N ARG A 291 -11.87 2.14 -10.99
CA ARG A 291 -10.45 2.05 -11.39
C ARG A 291 -9.81 3.44 -11.46
N ARG A 292 -10.50 4.45 -12.01
CA ARG A 292 -10.00 5.84 -12.08
C ARG A 292 -9.67 6.38 -10.68
N MET A 293 -10.52 6.13 -9.69
CA MET A 293 -10.30 6.63 -8.32
C MET A 293 -9.04 6.07 -7.66
N GLY A 294 -8.70 4.79 -7.91
CA GLY A 294 -7.49 4.14 -7.40
C GLY A 294 -6.20 4.46 -8.15
N ARG A 295 -6.22 5.26 -9.24
CA ARG A 295 -4.97 5.70 -9.88
C ARG A 295 -4.16 6.58 -8.93
N GLY A 296 -2.89 6.25 -8.74
CA GLY A 296 -1.95 6.97 -7.88
C GLY A 296 -1.87 6.49 -6.43
N THR A 297 -2.86 5.77 -5.90
CA THR A 297 -2.77 5.26 -4.50
C THR A 297 -1.76 4.12 -4.36
N GLY A 298 -1.44 3.40 -5.45
CA GLY A 298 -0.42 2.36 -5.45
C GLY A 298 0.99 2.86 -5.07
N VAL A 299 1.30 4.14 -5.31
CA VAL A 299 2.59 4.73 -4.89
C VAL A 299 2.76 4.68 -3.37
N LEU A 300 1.67 4.82 -2.61
CA LEU A 300 1.70 4.76 -1.14
C LEU A 300 1.83 3.32 -0.64
N ALA A 301 1.31 2.34 -1.39
CA ALA A 301 1.56 0.93 -1.10
C ALA A 301 3.04 0.58 -1.29
N THR A 302 3.67 1.07 -2.38
CA THR A 302 5.10 0.90 -2.63
C THR A 302 5.95 1.60 -1.57
N ILE A 303 5.71 2.89 -1.29
CA ILE A 303 6.47 3.62 -0.26
C ILE A 303 6.29 2.95 1.10
N GLY A 304 5.06 2.59 1.46
CA GLY A 304 4.76 1.92 2.73
C GLY A 304 5.41 0.55 2.90
N SER A 305 5.66 -0.19 1.81
CA SER A 305 6.34 -1.49 1.87
C SER A 305 7.86 -1.41 1.69
N THR A 306 8.40 -0.45 0.94
CA THR A 306 9.85 -0.38 0.65
C THR A 306 10.64 0.57 1.55
N ALA A 307 10.04 1.65 2.05
CA ALA A 307 10.74 2.65 2.86
C ALA A 307 11.42 2.07 4.14
N PRO A 308 10.88 1.06 4.85
CA PRO A 308 11.58 0.44 5.97
C PRO A 308 12.86 -0.27 5.52
N PHE A 309 12.85 -0.97 4.38
CA PHE A 309 14.01 -1.67 3.83
C PHE A 309 15.05 -0.71 3.24
N VAL A 310 14.62 0.43 2.70
CA VAL A 310 15.51 1.52 2.26
C VAL A 310 16.22 2.16 3.45
N GLY A 311 15.52 2.36 4.58
CA GLY A 311 16.13 2.76 5.85
C GLY A 311 17.11 1.71 6.40
N LEU A 312 16.73 0.43 6.34
CA LEU A 312 17.56 -0.70 6.76
C LEU A 312 18.87 -0.79 5.95
N PHE A 313 18.79 -0.59 4.63
CA PHE A 313 19.98 -0.48 3.77
C PHE A 313 20.89 0.67 4.22
N GLY A 314 20.32 1.83 4.57
CA GLY A 314 21.04 2.94 5.18
C GLY A 314 21.77 2.56 6.48
N THR A 315 21.13 1.80 7.38
CA THR A 315 21.81 1.29 8.59
C THR A 315 22.98 0.37 8.26
N VAL A 316 22.78 -0.60 7.37
CA VAL A 316 23.82 -1.59 7.03
C VAL A 316 25.03 -0.90 6.39
N TRP A 317 24.81 0.07 5.51
CA TRP A 317 25.88 0.84 4.87
C TRP A 317 26.67 1.70 5.87
N GLY A 318 25.98 2.46 6.74
CA GLY A 318 26.65 3.30 7.74
C GLY A 318 27.45 2.49 8.77
N ILE A 319 26.93 1.33 9.20
CA ILE A 319 27.65 0.40 10.08
C ILE A 319 28.86 -0.21 9.37
N MET A 320 28.74 -0.58 8.09
CA MET A 320 29.86 -1.07 7.28
C MET A 320 31.00 -0.05 7.18
N ASN A 321 30.69 1.21 6.83
CA ASN A 321 31.69 2.29 6.79
C ASN A 321 32.31 2.55 8.18
N SER A 322 31.53 2.42 9.26
CA SER A 322 32.05 2.55 10.63
C SER A 322 33.09 1.46 10.95
N PHE A 323 32.87 0.22 10.53
CA PHE A 323 33.86 -0.86 10.70
C PHE A 323 35.11 -0.69 9.82
N ILE A 324 34.97 -0.13 8.61
CA ILE A 324 36.12 0.23 7.76
C ILE A 324 36.99 1.28 8.47
N GLY A 325 36.37 2.31 9.06
CA GLY A 325 37.09 3.33 9.84
C GLY A 325 37.89 2.78 11.02
N ILE A 326 37.38 1.76 11.73
CA ILE A 326 38.15 1.04 12.78
C ILE A 326 39.39 0.36 12.18
N SER A 327 39.22 -0.32 11.04
CA SER A 327 40.31 -1.04 10.38
C SER A 327 41.41 -0.12 9.84
N GLU A 328 41.04 1.06 9.33
CA GLU A 328 41.97 2.06 8.81
C GLU A 328 42.70 2.82 9.93
N ALA A 329 41.97 3.21 10.98
CA ALA A 329 42.54 3.94 12.11
C ALA A 329 43.30 3.06 13.12
N GLN A 330 43.27 1.72 12.95
CA GLN A 330 43.96 0.71 13.77
C GLN A 330 43.69 0.84 15.29
N THR A 331 42.54 1.39 15.67
CA THR A 331 42.19 1.73 17.06
C THR A 331 40.81 1.21 17.44
N THR A 332 40.69 0.69 18.65
CA THR A 332 39.43 0.20 19.24
C THR A 332 38.62 1.30 19.93
N ASN A 333 39.02 2.58 19.78
CA ASN A 333 38.34 3.71 20.42
C ASN A 333 36.92 3.94 19.85
N LEU A 334 35.92 3.57 20.64
CA LEU A 334 34.49 3.68 20.31
C LEU A 334 34.04 5.11 19.95
N ALA A 335 34.75 6.15 20.39
CA ALA A 335 34.44 7.54 20.04
C ALA A 335 34.53 7.80 18.52
N VAL A 336 35.39 7.07 17.81
CA VAL A 336 35.60 7.23 16.35
C VAL A 336 34.39 6.75 15.54
N VAL A 337 33.64 5.76 16.05
CA VAL A 337 32.50 5.14 15.33
C VAL A 337 31.12 5.54 15.84
N ALA A 338 31.03 6.12 17.03
CA ALA A 338 29.75 6.57 17.59
C ALA A 338 28.93 7.48 16.64
N PRO A 339 29.52 8.43 15.88
CA PRO A 339 28.78 9.23 14.90
C PRO A 339 28.17 8.39 13.77
N GLY A 340 28.98 7.58 13.07
CA GLY A 340 28.53 6.78 11.92
C GLY A 340 27.46 5.75 12.27
N ILE A 341 27.52 5.17 13.48
CA ILE A 341 26.50 4.27 14.00
C ILE A 341 25.20 5.04 14.33
N ALA A 342 25.28 6.26 14.86
CA ALA A 342 24.10 7.09 15.12
C ALA A 342 23.42 7.55 13.81
N GLU A 343 24.21 7.95 12.80
CA GLU A 343 23.74 8.31 11.45
C GLU A 343 23.07 7.13 10.74
N ALA A 344 23.66 5.94 10.84
CA ALA A 344 23.09 4.69 10.37
C ALA A 344 21.68 4.50 10.96
N LEU A 345 21.54 4.56 12.30
CA LEU A 345 20.26 4.38 12.99
C LEU A 345 19.22 5.46 12.62
N LEU A 346 19.66 6.71 12.40
CA LEU A 346 18.81 7.81 11.93
C LEU A 346 18.17 7.50 10.57
N ALA A 347 18.89 6.85 9.64
CA ALA A 347 18.34 6.46 8.35
C ALA A 347 17.17 5.45 8.46
N THR A 348 17.27 4.47 9.37
CA THR A 348 16.14 3.55 9.68
C THR A 348 14.97 4.28 10.34
N ALA A 349 15.23 5.20 11.28
CA ALA A 349 14.17 5.99 11.91
C ALA A 349 13.39 6.83 10.87
N ILE A 350 14.09 7.50 9.95
CA ILE A 350 13.50 8.24 8.83
C ILE A 350 12.71 7.28 7.90
N GLY A 351 13.21 6.07 7.65
CA GLY A 351 12.52 5.03 6.87
C GLY A 351 11.16 4.67 7.45
N LEU A 352 11.06 4.47 8.76
CA LEU A 352 9.80 4.20 9.46
C LEU A 352 8.86 5.41 9.47
N VAL A 353 9.39 6.63 9.66
CA VAL A 353 8.61 7.88 9.61
C VAL A 353 8.01 8.13 8.21
N ALA A 354 8.68 7.72 7.13
CA ALA A 354 8.11 7.75 5.78
C ALA A 354 7.09 6.62 5.54
N ALA A 355 7.37 5.41 6.04
CA ALA A 355 6.53 4.22 5.79
C ALA A 355 5.17 4.26 6.48
N ILE A 356 5.14 4.57 7.79
CA ILE A 356 3.94 4.43 8.64
C ILE A 356 2.76 5.29 8.12
N PRO A 357 2.94 6.59 7.79
CA PRO A 357 1.88 7.39 7.19
C PRO A 357 1.42 6.82 5.83
N ALA A 358 2.34 6.37 4.98
CA ALA A 358 2.01 5.84 3.66
C ALA A 358 1.09 4.61 3.74
N VAL A 359 1.38 3.66 4.64
CA VAL A 359 0.52 2.48 4.89
C VAL A 359 -0.86 2.88 5.43
N VAL A 360 -0.92 3.76 6.43
CA VAL A 360 -2.19 4.20 7.04
C VAL A 360 -3.08 4.92 6.01
N ILE A 361 -2.49 5.83 5.23
CA ILE A 361 -3.20 6.61 4.21
C ILE A 361 -3.63 5.72 3.05
N TYR A 362 -2.80 4.77 2.61
CA TYR A 362 -3.16 3.77 1.61
C TYR A 362 -4.38 2.95 2.04
N ASN A 363 -4.37 2.41 3.26
CA ASN A 363 -5.46 1.59 3.79
C ASN A 363 -6.76 2.40 3.96
N ALA A 364 -6.66 3.66 4.40
CA ALA A 364 -7.80 4.58 4.46
C ALA A 364 -8.42 4.82 3.07
N PHE A 365 -7.60 5.06 2.04
CA PHE A 365 -8.10 5.22 0.67
C PHE A 365 -8.64 3.92 0.07
N ALA A 366 -8.03 2.76 0.32
CA ALA A 366 -8.54 1.47 -0.15
C ALA A 366 -9.97 1.23 0.37
N ARG A 367 -10.21 1.43 1.67
CA ARG A 367 -11.54 1.33 2.28
C ARG A 367 -12.52 2.36 1.72
N ALA A 368 -12.11 3.62 1.58
CA ALA A 368 -12.97 4.70 1.09
C ALA A 368 -13.29 4.59 -0.41
N ILE A 369 -12.38 4.02 -1.22
CA ILE A 369 -12.63 3.68 -2.64
C ILE A 369 -13.67 2.57 -2.75
N THR A 370 -13.62 1.54 -1.90
CA THR A 370 -14.66 0.50 -1.83
C THR A 370 -16.01 1.10 -1.44
N GLY A 371 -16.04 1.99 -0.44
CA GLY A 371 -17.26 2.74 -0.08
C GLY A 371 -17.80 3.64 -1.21
N TYR A 372 -16.94 4.14 -2.11
CA TYR A 372 -17.34 4.86 -3.32
C TYR A 372 -17.86 3.91 -4.42
N ARG A 373 -17.26 2.73 -4.60
CA ARG A 373 -17.78 1.70 -5.52
C ARG A 373 -19.19 1.24 -5.13
N LEU A 374 -19.44 1.02 -3.82
CA LEU A 374 -20.78 0.68 -3.31
C LEU A 374 -21.83 1.77 -3.62
N GLN A 375 -21.46 3.05 -3.54
CA GLN A 375 -22.35 4.15 -3.96
C GLN A 375 -22.67 4.10 -5.46
N LEU A 376 -21.75 3.65 -6.31
CA LEU A 376 -22.00 3.46 -7.74
C LEU A 376 -22.87 2.22 -8.03
N ALA A 377 -22.69 1.12 -7.29
CA ALA A 377 -23.54 -0.07 -7.38
C ALA A 377 -24.99 0.24 -6.99
N ASN A 378 -25.18 0.98 -5.88
CA ASN A 378 -26.51 1.43 -5.46
C ASN A 378 -27.18 2.34 -6.50
N ALA A 379 -26.39 3.16 -7.22
CA ALA A 379 -26.88 3.97 -8.32
C ALA A 379 -27.27 3.13 -9.54
N ALA A 380 -26.45 2.14 -9.92
CA ALA A 380 -26.76 1.20 -11.01
C ALA A 380 -28.06 0.42 -10.73
N ALA A 381 -28.19 -0.17 -9.53
CA ALA A 381 -29.43 -0.84 -9.11
C ALA A 381 -30.65 0.11 -9.08
N GLY A 382 -30.44 1.40 -8.83
CA GLY A 382 -31.49 2.42 -8.98
C GLY A 382 -31.91 2.64 -10.44
N VAL A 383 -30.97 2.65 -11.39
CA VAL A 383 -31.25 2.75 -12.83
C VAL A 383 -32.00 1.51 -13.31
N ASN A 384 -31.59 0.31 -12.89
CA ASN A 384 -32.28 -0.94 -13.24
C ASN A 384 -33.73 -0.99 -12.75
N ARG A 385 -34.02 -0.42 -11.57
CA ARG A 385 -35.40 -0.30 -11.08
C ARG A 385 -36.25 0.65 -11.92
N LEU A 386 -35.66 1.70 -12.52
CA LEU A 386 -36.37 2.54 -13.50
C LEU A 386 -36.56 1.79 -14.83
N VAL A 387 -35.50 1.19 -15.37
CA VAL A 387 -35.54 0.45 -16.64
C VAL A 387 -36.53 -0.72 -16.59
N SER A 388 -36.54 -1.51 -15.50
CA SER A 388 -37.55 -2.55 -15.32
C SER A 388 -38.94 -1.94 -15.31
N ARG A 389 -39.23 -1.00 -14.41
CA ARG A 389 -40.56 -0.40 -14.29
C ARG A 389 -41.08 0.20 -15.59
N ASP A 390 -40.23 0.88 -16.35
CA ASP A 390 -40.60 1.49 -17.63
C ASP A 390 -40.85 0.44 -18.74
N LEU A 391 -40.10 -0.68 -18.73
CA LEU A 391 -40.36 -1.85 -19.60
C LEU A 391 -41.65 -2.58 -19.21
N ASP A 392 -41.83 -2.81 -17.91
CA ASP A 392 -42.94 -3.58 -17.36
C ASP A 392 -44.28 -2.81 -17.57
N PHE A 393 -44.27 -1.47 -17.50
CA PHE A 393 -45.40 -0.61 -17.89
C PHE A 393 -45.64 -0.53 -19.41
N ARG A 394 -44.61 -0.70 -20.26
CA ARG A 394 -44.79 -0.75 -21.73
C ARG A 394 -45.49 -2.04 -22.17
N GLY A 395 -45.21 -3.16 -21.50
CA GLY A 395 -45.86 -4.44 -21.76
C GLY A 395 -47.28 -4.57 -21.19
N ALA A 396 -47.73 -3.62 -20.34
CA ALA A 396 -49.08 -3.64 -19.79
C ALA A 396 -50.11 -3.33 -20.89
N PRO A 397 -51.16 -4.17 -21.09
CA PRO A 397 -52.21 -3.87 -22.04
C PRO A 397 -52.92 -2.57 -21.63
N ARG A 398 -53.06 -1.63 -22.57
CA ARG A 398 -53.94 -0.47 -22.38
C ARG A 398 -55.35 -0.98 -22.16
N GLN A 399 -55.82 -0.92 -20.91
CA GLN A 399 -57.23 -1.11 -20.61
C GLN A 399 -58.00 -0.02 -21.36
N ALA A 400 -58.79 -0.43 -22.35
CA ALA A 400 -59.73 0.47 -22.99
C ALA A 400 -60.84 0.76 -21.97
N GLU A 401 -61.03 2.04 -21.66
CA GLU A 401 -62.24 2.49 -20.95
C GLU A 401 -63.44 2.23 -21.87
N VAL A 402 -64.52 1.70 -21.29
CA VAL A 402 -65.77 1.28 -21.95
C VAL A 402 -66.93 2.02 -21.31
#